data_AF-A0AA42GVT9-F1
#
_entry.id   AF-A0AA42GVT9-F1
#
_cell.length_a   1.000
_cell.length_b   1.000
_cell.length_c   1.000
_cell.angle_alpha   90.00
_cell.angle_beta   90.00
_cell.angle_gamma   90.00
#
_symmetry.space_group_name_H-M   'P 1'
#
loop_
_entity.id
_entity.type
_entity.pdbx_description
1 polymer ?
#
loop_
_entity_poly.entity_id
_entity_poly.type
_entity_poly.pdbx_seq_one_letter_code
_entity_poly.pdbx_strand_id
1 'polypeptide(L)'
;MRKTLLAISAIFVCSASLAGCATNQRSPSYQLEQQNVSAINWMQLSGEYDALAYQAFNGARRAFDAAKPAKGRKKAVIVDLDETMIDNTAYAGWRVRQGVPFTEETWARWMAAGQARPIAGAVEFARHVNANGGTMFYVTNRDARLFQSTAANIEKLGFPGVSAKTLLLNSGQSNKQERFDSIKAEGYDCRHLYGGQSQRLRSCDLSQEQPAATRIRRSQPGSVRHEVFHAGQSKLRRLDFRHGAGLLQTVSGKAA
;
A
#
# COMPACT_ATOMS: atom_id res chain seq x y z
N MET A 1 62.33 -41.68 15.28
CA MET A 1 60.86 -41.75 15.43
C MET A 1 60.23 -40.52 16.07
N ARG A 2 60.74 -39.97 17.20
CA ARG A 2 60.18 -38.73 17.80
C ARG A 2 60.25 -37.47 16.91
N LYS A 3 61.34 -37.31 16.13
CA LYS A 3 61.50 -36.16 15.21
C LYS A 3 60.59 -36.23 13.97
N THR A 4 60.27 -37.43 13.50
CA THR A 4 59.32 -37.65 12.38
C THR A 4 57.87 -37.47 12.82
N LEU A 5 57.52 -37.85 14.05
CA LEU A 5 56.19 -37.60 14.63
C LEU A 5 55.90 -36.09 14.83
N LEU A 6 56.88 -35.29 15.25
CA LEU A 6 56.73 -33.84 15.39
C LEU A 6 56.54 -33.12 14.03
N ALA A 7 57.21 -33.59 12.98
CA ALA A 7 57.06 -33.01 11.64
C ALA A 7 55.68 -33.30 11.02
N ILE A 8 55.12 -34.50 11.27
CA ILE A 8 53.79 -34.88 10.78
C ILE A 8 52.69 -34.07 11.50
N SER A 9 52.81 -33.85 12.81
CA SER A 9 51.86 -33.00 13.56
C SER A 9 51.88 -31.54 13.12
N ALA A 10 53.04 -30.98 12.77
CA ALA A 10 53.15 -29.61 12.29
C ALA A 10 52.47 -29.40 10.91
N ILE A 11 52.56 -30.39 10.02
CA ILE A 11 51.91 -30.34 8.70
C ILE A 11 50.38 -30.42 8.84
N PHE A 12 49.87 -31.27 9.73
CA PHE A 12 48.41 -31.41 9.96
C PHE A 12 47.78 -30.12 10.53
N VAL A 13 48.49 -29.40 11.40
CA VAL A 13 48.03 -28.12 11.97
C VAL A 13 48.05 -27.00 10.93
N CYS A 14 49.03 -26.97 10.03
CA CYS A 14 49.08 -26.01 8.91
C CYS A 14 47.96 -26.25 7.88
N SER A 15 47.61 -27.50 7.57
CA SER A 15 46.51 -27.80 6.64
C SER A 15 45.13 -27.45 7.22
N ALA A 16 44.94 -27.61 8.54
CA ALA A 16 43.70 -27.22 9.23
C ALA A 16 43.50 -25.68 9.30
N SER A 17 44.58 -24.90 9.31
CA SER A 17 44.52 -23.43 9.34
C SER A 17 44.28 -22.79 7.97
N LEU A 18 44.55 -23.50 6.86
CA LEU A 18 44.22 -23.04 5.49
C LEU A 18 42.75 -23.26 5.10
N ALA A 19 42.04 -24.21 5.74
CA ALA A 19 40.63 -24.45 5.49
C ALA A 19 39.69 -23.38 6.09
N GLY A 20 40.16 -22.61 7.07
CA GLY A 20 39.38 -21.57 7.76
C GLY A 20 39.18 -20.27 6.95
N CYS A 21 39.91 -20.09 5.84
CA CYS A 21 39.87 -18.88 5.01
C CYS A 21 39.15 -19.07 3.67
N ALA A 22 38.50 -20.22 3.43
CA ALA A 22 37.59 -20.38 2.30
C ALA A 22 36.27 -19.65 2.60
N THR A 23 36.32 -18.32 2.67
CA THR A 23 35.13 -17.48 2.71
C THR A 23 34.37 -17.76 1.42
N ASN A 24 33.22 -18.43 1.53
CA ASN A 24 32.33 -18.70 0.42
C ASN A 24 31.80 -17.34 -0.08
N GLN A 25 32.54 -16.68 -0.96
CA GLN A 25 32.22 -15.37 -1.52
C GLN A 25 31.01 -15.55 -2.44
N ARG A 26 29.81 -15.49 -1.86
CA ARG A 26 28.56 -15.49 -2.62
C ARG A 26 28.50 -14.26 -3.51
N SER A 27 27.91 -14.39 -4.69
CA SER A 27 27.86 -13.30 -5.68
C SER A 27 27.20 -12.04 -5.09
N PRO A 28 27.57 -10.84 -5.55
CA PRO A 28 26.92 -9.59 -5.13
C PRO A 28 25.40 -9.62 -5.32
N SER A 29 24.93 -10.22 -6.43
CA SER A 29 23.50 -10.40 -6.70
C SER A 29 22.81 -11.31 -5.67
N TYR A 30 23.47 -12.39 -5.26
CA TYR A 30 22.95 -13.24 -4.19
C TYR A 30 22.84 -12.45 -2.88
N GLN A 31 23.89 -11.71 -2.51
CA GLN A 31 23.89 -10.92 -1.28
C GLN A 31 22.79 -9.87 -1.28
N LEU A 32 22.56 -9.20 -2.42
CA LEU A 32 21.49 -8.23 -2.60
C LEU A 32 20.11 -8.87 -2.40
N GLU A 33 19.84 -10.03 -3.00
CA GLU A 33 18.55 -10.69 -2.83
C GLU A 33 18.32 -11.19 -1.39
N GLN A 34 19.37 -11.64 -0.69
CA GLN A 34 19.25 -12.04 0.72
C GLN A 34 18.80 -10.89 1.65
N GLN A 35 19.07 -9.64 1.29
CA GLN A 35 18.61 -8.48 2.08
C GLN A 35 17.08 -8.36 2.09
N ASN A 36 16.38 -8.98 1.13
CA ASN A 36 14.91 -8.96 1.05
C ASN A 36 14.23 -10.03 1.92
N VAL A 37 14.97 -11.01 2.46
CA VAL A 37 14.39 -12.18 3.16
C VAL A 37 13.45 -11.77 4.30
N SER A 38 13.86 -10.81 5.14
CA SER A 38 13.04 -10.38 6.27
C SER A 38 11.74 -9.71 5.82
N ALA A 39 11.80 -8.90 4.76
CA ALA A 39 10.62 -8.23 4.21
C ALA A 39 9.65 -9.24 3.57
N ILE A 40 10.17 -10.21 2.82
CA ILE A 40 9.37 -11.28 2.22
C ILE A 40 8.72 -12.13 3.30
N ASN A 41 9.45 -12.51 4.36
CA ASN A 41 8.88 -13.25 5.49
C ASN A 41 7.75 -12.47 6.16
N TRP A 42 7.93 -11.17 6.37
CA TRP A 42 6.89 -10.32 6.93
C TRP A 42 5.64 -10.29 6.04
N MET A 43 5.79 -10.06 4.73
CA MET A 43 4.65 -10.03 3.80
C MET A 43 3.97 -11.40 3.64
N GLN A 44 4.73 -12.50 3.70
CA GLN A 44 4.18 -13.85 3.45
C GLN A 44 3.59 -14.51 4.68
N LEU A 45 4.09 -14.20 5.89
CA LEU A 45 3.81 -14.97 7.10
C LEU A 45 3.20 -14.16 8.23
N SER A 46 3.33 -12.83 8.23
CA SER A 46 2.85 -12.01 9.34
C SER A 46 1.35 -11.76 9.23
N GLY A 47 0.64 -11.93 10.35
CA GLY A 47 -0.75 -11.48 10.45
C GLY A 47 -0.86 -9.96 10.38
N GLU A 48 0.21 -9.23 10.71
CA GLU A 48 0.30 -7.78 10.63
C GLU A 48 0.17 -7.26 9.20
N TYR A 49 0.80 -7.93 8.22
CA TYR A 49 0.64 -7.56 6.81
C TYR A 49 -0.81 -7.72 6.36
N ASP A 50 -1.44 -8.85 6.66
CA ASP A 50 -2.86 -9.10 6.34
C ASP A 50 -3.77 -8.10 7.06
N ALA A 51 -3.51 -7.79 8.33
CA ALA A 51 -4.25 -6.78 9.08
C ALA A 51 -4.15 -5.39 8.45
N LEU A 52 -2.96 -5.00 7.96
CA LEU A 52 -2.77 -3.74 7.23
C LEU A 52 -3.51 -3.73 5.89
N ALA A 53 -3.48 -4.83 5.14
CA ALA A 53 -4.23 -4.97 3.90
C ALA A 53 -5.74 -4.83 4.13
N TYR A 54 -6.29 -5.56 5.11
CA TYR A 54 -7.69 -5.42 5.51
C TYR A 54 -8.01 -4.00 5.99
N GLN A 55 -7.14 -3.37 6.77
CA GLN A 55 -7.33 -1.98 7.21
C GLN A 55 -7.45 -1.04 6.01
N ALA A 56 -6.58 -1.18 5.02
CA ALA A 56 -6.58 -0.37 3.81
C ALA A 56 -7.90 -0.57 3.03
N PHE A 57 -8.31 -1.82 2.76
CA PHE A 57 -9.54 -2.10 2.02
C PHE A 57 -10.81 -1.73 2.79
N ASN A 58 -10.82 -1.85 4.12
CA ASN A 58 -11.92 -1.38 4.95
C ASN A 58 -12.05 0.15 4.88
N GLY A 59 -10.92 0.87 4.90
CA GLY A 59 -10.90 2.32 4.66
C GLY A 59 -11.39 2.68 3.25
N ALA A 60 -10.90 1.98 2.24
CA ALA A 60 -11.28 2.14 0.84
C ALA A 60 -12.79 1.93 0.62
N ARG A 61 -13.36 0.89 1.24
CA ARG A 61 -14.78 0.61 1.21
C ARG A 61 -15.60 1.75 1.80
N ARG A 62 -15.26 2.23 2.99
CA ARG A 62 -15.95 3.39 3.61
C ARG A 62 -15.86 4.64 2.73
N ALA A 63 -14.68 4.92 2.17
CA ALA A 63 -14.48 6.06 1.28
C ALA A 63 -15.28 5.92 -0.02
N PHE A 64 -15.33 4.71 -0.58
CA PHE A 64 -16.18 4.40 -1.71
C PHE A 64 -17.65 4.63 -1.34
N ASP A 65 -18.17 4.01 -0.29
CA ASP A 65 -19.59 4.09 0.10
C ASP A 65 -20.05 5.53 0.33
N ALA A 66 -19.21 6.37 0.96
CA ALA A 66 -19.52 7.78 1.20
C ALA A 66 -19.43 8.66 -0.05
N ALA A 67 -18.63 8.27 -1.06
CA ALA A 67 -18.40 9.11 -2.23
C ALA A 67 -19.63 9.16 -3.16
N LYS A 68 -20.00 10.38 -3.56
CA LYS A 68 -20.96 10.64 -4.63
C LYS A 68 -20.20 11.07 -5.88
N PRO A 69 -20.47 10.46 -7.06
CA PRO A 69 -19.86 10.94 -8.29
C PRO A 69 -20.42 12.32 -8.65
N ALA A 70 -19.62 13.15 -9.33
CA ALA A 70 -20.11 14.39 -9.90
C ALA A 70 -21.33 14.16 -10.84
N LYS A 71 -22.23 15.14 -10.96
CA LYS A 71 -23.47 15.02 -11.74
C LYS A 71 -23.17 14.59 -13.18
N GLY A 72 -23.83 13.51 -13.63
CA GLY A 72 -23.63 12.95 -14.97
C GLY A 72 -22.38 12.08 -15.13
N ARG A 73 -21.60 11.84 -14.08
CA ARG A 73 -20.41 10.97 -14.10
C ARG A 73 -20.71 9.61 -13.48
N LYS A 74 -20.01 8.58 -13.95
CA LYS A 74 -20.05 7.21 -13.39
C LYS A 74 -19.02 7.06 -12.28
N LYS A 75 -19.35 6.38 -11.19
CA LYS A 75 -18.41 6.17 -10.08
C LYS A 75 -17.40 5.08 -10.46
N ALA A 76 -16.11 5.35 -10.28
CA ALA A 76 -15.05 4.38 -10.54
C ALA A 76 -14.05 4.31 -9.38
N VAL A 77 -13.42 3.13 -9.25
CA VAL A 77 -12.24 2.94 -8.42
C VAL A 77 -11.09 2.47 -9.31
N ILE A 78 -9.97 3.18 -9.23
CA ILE A 78 -8.74 2.81 -9.93
C ILE A 78 -7.78 2.18 -8.91
N VAL A 79 -7.26 1.00 -9.23
CA VAL A 79 -6.28 0.24 -8.44
C VAL A 79 -5.09 -0.15 -9.30
N ASP A 80 -3.92 -0.26 -8.66
CA ASP A 80 -2.82 -1.07 -9.20
C ASP A 80 -3.12 -2.57 -9.06
N LEU A 81 -2.31 -3.44 -9.66
CA LEU A 81 -2.38 -4.89 -9.45
C LEU A 81 -1.28 -5.39 -8.53
N ASP A 82 -0.02 -5.30 -8.94
CA ASP A 82 1.11 -5.94 -8.27
C ASP A 82 1.33 -5.32 -6.88
N GLU A 83 1.42 -6.17 -5.85
CA GLU A 83 1.53 -5.82 -4.42
C GLU A 83 0.41 -4.87 -3.94
N THR A 84 -0.74 -4.89 -4.62
CA THR A 84 -1.92 -4.08 -4.27
C THR A 84 -3.18 -4.95 -4.25
N MET A 85 -3.51 -5.57 -5.37
CA MET A 85 -4.63 -6.51 -5.49
C MET A 85 -4.14 -7.95 -5.54
N ILE A 86 -2.95 -8.19 -6.10
CA ILE A 86 -2.33 -9.51 -6.20
C ILE A 86 -0.93 -9.52 -5.61
N ASP A 87 -0.59 -10.64 -4.97
CA ASP A 87 0.65 -10.94 -4.29
C ASP A 87 1.60 -11.71 -5.22
N ASN A 88 2.74 -11.10 -5.54
CA ASN A 88 3.83 -11.70 -6.29
C ASN A 88 5.06 -12.01 -5.43
N THR A 89 4.94 -12.01 -4.10
CA THR A 89 6.08 -12.30 -3.19
C THR A 89 6.66 -13.69 -3.41
N ALA A 90 5.91 -14.64 -3.98
CA ALA A 90 6.44 -15.93 -4.39
C ALA A 90 7.56 -15.81 -5.45
N TYR A 91 7.44 -14.86 -6.39
CA TYR A 91 8.52 -14.53 -7.33
C TYR A 91 9.73 -13.91 -6.61
N ALA A 92 9.51 -13.05 -5.62
CA ALA A 92 10.59 -12.51 -4.79
C ALA A 92 11.30 -13.64 -4.01
N GLY A 93 10.54 -14.57 -3.41
CA GLY A 93 11.09 -15.75 -2.74
C GLY A 93 11.87 -16.67 -3.68
N TRP A 94 11.41 -16.84 -4.93
CA TRP A 94 12.17 -17.54 -5.96
C TRP A 94 13.51 -16.85 -6.27
N ARG A 95 13.52 -15.52 -6.44
CA ARG A 95 14.76 -14.74 -6.66
C ARG A 95 15.77 -14.90 -5.52
N VAL A 96 15.29 -14.84 -4.28
CA VAL A 96 16.11 -15.10 -3.08
C VAL A 96 16.74 -16.48 -3.12
N ARG A 97 15.95 -17.52 -3.46
CA ARG A 97 16.44 -18.91 -3.54
C ARG A 97 17.46 -19.10 -4.66
N GLN A 98 17.26 -18.46 -5.80
CA GLN A 98 18.16 -18.56 -6.95
C GLN A 98 19.38 -17.62 -6.85
N GLY A 99 19.32 -16.59 -6.02
CA GLY A 99 20.36 -15.56 -5.92
C GLY A 99 20.47 -14.69 -7.18
N VAL A 100 19.36 -14.49 -7.90
CA VAL A 100 19.31 -13.77 -9.18
C VAL A 100 18.49 -12.50 -9.07
N PRO A 101 18.89 -11.40 -9.75
CA PRO A 101 18.15 -10.16 -9.73
C PRO A 101 16.82 -10.28 -10.50
N PHE A 102 15.99 -9.25 -10.39
CA PHE A 102 14.86 -9.07 -11.30
C PHE A 102 15.34 -9.01 -12.76
N THR A 103 14.64 -9.71 -13.64
CA THR A 103 14.72 -9.51 -15.09
C THR A 103 13.32 -9.54 -15.70
N GLU A 104 13.10 -8.83 -16.80
CA GLU A 104 11.83 -8.87 -17.54
C GLU A 104 11.51 -10.29 -18.04
N GLU A 105 12.52 -11.07 -18.41
CA GLU A 105 12.35 -12.45 -18.88
C GLU A 105 11.80 -13.37 -17.78
N THR A 106 12.40 -13.33 -16.58
CA THR A 106 11.95 -14.15 -15.45
C THR A 106 10.60 -13.67 -14.92
N TRP A 107 10.33 -12.36 -15.00
CA TRP A 107 9.04 -11.79 -14.67
C TRP A 107 7.94 -12.22 -15.65
N ALA A 108 8.23 -12.24 -16.96
CA ALA A 108 7.32 -12.77 -17.97
C ALA A 108 6.97 -14.25 -17.74
N ARG A 109 7.96 -15.06 -17.38
CA ARG A 109 7.74 -16.47 -16.99
C ARG A 109 6.85 -16.59 -15.75
N TRP A 110 7.07 -15.77 -14.73
CA TRP A 110 6.22 -15.73 -13.53
C TRP A 110 4.77 -15.37 -13.87
N MET A 111 4.56 -14.32 -14.69
CA MET A 111 3.21 -13.93 -15.12
C MET A 111 2.53 -15.02 -15.92
N ALA A 112 3.25 -15.66 -16.85
CA ALA A 112 2.72 -16.79 -17.63
C ALA A 112 2.34 -17.99 -16.76
N ALA A 113 3.01 -18.20 -15.62
CA ALA A 113 2.68 -19.27 -14.69
C ALA A 113 1.30 -19.07 -14.00
N GLY A 114 0.81 -17.83 -13.89
CA GLY A 114 -0.52 -17.55 -13.33
C GLY A 114 -0.70 -18.01 -11.88
N GLN A 115 0.36 -17.84 -11.07
CA GLN A 115 0.44 -18.34 -9.68
C GLN A 115 0.35 -17.24 -8.62
N ALA A 116 0.12 -15.98 -9.01
CA ALA A 116 -0.09 -14.91 -8.04
C ALA A 116 -1.34 -15.19 -7.20
N ARG A 117 -1.32 -14.74 -5.95
CA ARG A 117 -2.45 -14.90 -5.01
C ARG A 117 -3.17 -13.57 -4.84
N PRO A 118 -4.43 -13.52 -4.38
CA PRO A 118 -5.06 -12.25 -4.05
C PRO A 118 -4.46 -11.71 -2.74
N ILE A 119 -4.31 -10.38 -2.65
CA ILE A 119 -4.03 -9.71 -1.39
C ILE A 119 -5.28 -9.79 -0.49
N ALA A 120 -5.07 -9.94 0.82
CA ALA A 120 -6.15 -10.04 1.81
C ALA A 120 -7.13 -8.86 1.68
N GLY A 121 -8.42 -9.16 1.48
CA GLY A 121 -9.49 -8.16 1.34
C GLY A 121 -9.67 -7.54 -0.06
N ALA A 122 -8.75 -7.81 -1.00
CA ALA A 122 -8.76 -7.17 -2.33
C ALA A 122 -9.94 -7.63 -3.20
N VAL A 123 -10.22 -8.94 -3.21
CA VAL A 123 -11.30 -9.52 -4.02
C VAL A 123 -12.66 -9.08 -3.49
N GLU A 124 -12.85 -9.10 -2.17
CA GLU A 124 -14.07 -8.65 -1.50
C GLU A 124 -14.33 -7.16 -1.77
N PHE A 125 -13.29 -6.33 -1.70
CA PHE A 125 -13.41 -4.91 -2.02
C PHE A 125 -13.79 -4.69 -3.50
N ALA A 126 -13.11 -5.35 -4.44
CA ALA A 126 -13.40 -5.20 -5.86
C ALA A 126 -14.83 -5.64 -6.21
N ARG A 127 -15.29 -6.75 -5.62
CA ARG A 127 -16.69 -7.23 -5.75
C ARG A 127 -17.68 -6.24 -5.16
N HIS A 128 -17.38 -5.69 -3.97
CA HIS A 128 -18.21 -4.67 -3.34
C HIS A 128 -18.38 -3.44 -4.24
N VAL A 129 -17.29 -2.92 -4.81
CA VAL A 129 -17.34 -1.76 -5.71
C VAL A 129 -18.26 -2.03 -6.92
N ASN A 130 -18.04 -3.13 -7.63
CA ASN A 130 -18.83 -3.46 -8.83
C ASN A 130 -20.31 -3.77 -8.50
N ALA A 131 -20.59 -4.40 -7.34
CA ALA A 131 -21.95 -4.70 -6.91
C ALA A 131 -22.72 -3.45 -6.43
N ASN A 132 -22.03 -2.38 -6.03
CA ASN A 132 -22.63 -1.18 -5.45
C ASN A 132 -22.51 0.05 -6.36
N GLY A 133 -22.68 -0.16 -7.68
CA GLY A 133 -22.79 0.91 -8.67
C GLY A 133 -21.48 1.60 -9.04
N GLY A 134 -20.33 1.03 -8.64
CA GLY A 134 -19.01 1.46 -9.09
C GLY A 134 -18.48 0.61 -10.24
N THR A 135 -17.39 1.05 -10.85
CA THR A 135 -16.60 0.25 -11.81
C THR A 135 -15.16 0.18 -11.36
N MET A 136 -14.64 -1.03 -11.19
CA MET A 136 -13.23 -1.29 -10.97
C MET A 136 -12.43 -1.11 -12.26
N PHE A 137 -11.34 -0.36 -12.17
CA PHE A 137 -10.30 -0.26 -13.19
C PHE A 137 -8.97 -0.72 -12.61
N TYR A 138 -8.37 -1.72 -13.24
CA TYR A 138 -7.08 -2.31 -12.89
C TYR A 138 -6.01 -1.72 -13.81
N VAL A 139 -5.19 -0.80 -13.30
CA VAL A 139 -4.18 -0.08 -14.09
C VAL A 139 -2.79 -0.48 -13.60
N THR A 140 -2.10 -1.30 -14.39
CA THR A 140 -0.86 -1.98 -13.98
C THR A 140 0.29 -1.74 -14.95
N ASN A 141 1.53 -1.79 -14.47
CA ASN A 141 2.70 -1.70 -15.33
C ASN A 141 3.14 -3.02 -15.96
N ARG A 142 2.36 -4.10 -15.81
CA ARG A 142 2.51 -5.31 -16.62
C ARG A 142 2.45 -4.96 -18.10
N ASP A 143 3.28 -5.63 -18.90
CA ASP A 143 3.40 -5.41 -20.33
C ASP A 143 2.11 -5.79 -21.08
N ALA A 144 1.59 -4.91 -21.93
CA ALA A 144 0.36 -5.13 -22.68
C ALA A 144 0.36 -6.42 -23.52
N ARG A 145 1.52 -6.92 -23.96
CA ARG A 145 1.66 -8.21 -24.65
C ARG A 145 1.20 -9.39 -23.78
N LEU A 146 1.15 -9.21 -22.46
CA LEU A 146 0.76 -10.20 -21.47
C LEU A 146 -0.68 -10.03 -20.99
N PHE A 147 -1.50 -9.25 -21.69
CA PHE A 147 -2.90 -9.01 -21.36
C PHE A 147 -3.66 -10.29 -21.05
N GLN A 148 -3.61 -11.28 -21.96
CA GLN A 148 -4.38 -12.52 -21.81
C GLN A 148 -4.00 -13.30 -20.56
N SER A 149 -2.69 -13.44 -20.30
CA SER A 149 -2.19 -14.11 -19.08
C SER A 149 -2.58 -13.36 -17.80
N THR A 150 -2.56 -12.03 -17.84
CA THR A 150 -2.92 -11.19 -16.69
C THR A 150 -4.41 -11.28 -16.41
N ALA A 151 -5.25 -11.14 -17.44
CA ALA A 151 -6.70 -11.24 -17.36
C ALA A 151 -7.13 -12.60 -16.81
N ALA A 152 -6.66 -13.69 -17.43
CA ALA A 152 -6.99 -15.05 -16.99
C ALA A 152 -6.58 -15.30 -15.53
N ASN A 153 -5.42 -14.78 -15.11
CA ASN A 153 -4.98 -14.91 -13.73
C ASN A 153 -5.92 -14.18 -12.76
N ILE A 154 -6.22 -12.90 -12.97
CA ILE A 154 -7.07 -12.14 -12.04
C ILE A 154 -8.55 -12.59 -12.09
N GLU A 155 -9.04 -13.07 -13.23
CA GLU A 155 -10.36 -13.69 -13.35
C GLU A 155 -10.43 -14.98 -12.53
N LYS A 156 -9.41 -15.85 -12.62
CA LYS A 156 -9.30 -17.07 -11.81
C LYS A 156 -9.29 -16.77 -10.32
N LEU A 157 -8.68 -15.65 -9.91
CA LEU A 157 -8.69 -15.18 -8.52
C LEU A 157 -10.03 -14.58 -8.08
N GLY A 158 -10.97 -14.41 -9.01
CA GLY A 158 -12.34 -13.96 -8.73
C GLY A 158 -12.52 -12.44 -8.72
N PHE A 159 -11.59 -11.68 -9.32
CA PHE A 159 -11.75 -10.25 -9.54
C PHE A 159 -12.85 -9.97 -10.57
N PRO A 160 -13.80 -9.07 -10.29
CA PRO A 160 -14.94 -8.84 -11.16
C PRO A 160 -14.61 -7.90 -12.31
N GLY A 161 -15.38 -8.02 -13.40
CA GLY A 161 -15.46 -7.03 -14.47
C GLY A 161 -14.14 -6.84 -15.22
N VAL A 162 -13.35 -7.90 -15.41
CA VAL A 162 -12.09 -7.88 -16.17
C VAL A 162 -12.42 -7.84 -17.66
N SER A 163 -11.86 -6.88 -18.38
CA SER A 163 -12.09 -6.68 -19.82
C SER A 163 -11.04 -5.74 -20.40
N ALA A 164 -10.96 -5.62 -21.72
CA ALA A 164 -10.07 -4.65 -22.38
C ALA A 164 -10.34 -3.19 -21.97
N LYS A 165 -11.54 -2.88 -21.47
CA LYS A 165 -11.91 -1.54 -20.97
C LYS A 165 -11.40 -1.29 -19.56
N THR A 166 -11.44 -2.30 -18.70
CA THR A 166 -11.22 -2.16 -17.25
C THR A 166 -9.83 -2.62 -16.83
N LEU A 167 -9.11 -3.36 -17.66
CA LEU A 167 -7.74 -3.79 -17.41
C LEU A 167 -6.78 -3.04 -18.37
N LEU A 168 -6.07 -2.03 -17.83
CA LEU A 168 -5.20 -1.15 -18.61
C LEU A 168 -3.72 -1.40 -18.28
N LEU A 169 -3.04 -2.12 -19.18
CA LEU A 169 -1.62 -2.49 -19.06
C LEU A 169 -0.70 -1.40 -19.63
N ASN A 170 0.60 -1.54 -19.41
CA ASN A 170 1.62 -0.66 -19.96
C ASN A 170 1.91 -0.97 -21.43
N SER A 171 1.79 0.03 -22.30
CA SER A 171 2.06 -0.05 -23.75
C SER A 171 3.23 0.85 -24.19
N GLY A 172 4.13 1.22 -23.28
CA GLY A 172 5.34 2.01 -23.58
C GLY A 172 5.72 3.06 -22.54
N GLN A 173 4.86 3.34 -21.56
CA GLN A 173 5.10 4.31 -20.49
C GLN A 173 4.69 3.76 -19.12
N SER A 174 5.65 3.75 -18.18
CA SER A 174 5.42 3.30 -16.80
C SER A 174 4.64 4.31 -15.94
N ASN A 175 4.57 5.56 -16.38
CA ASN A 175 3.67 6.55 -15.81
C ASN A 175 2.22 6.19 -16.17
N LYS A 176 1.32 6.20 -15.18
CA LYS A 176 -0.08 5.78 -15.36
C LYS A 176 -1.04 6.92 -15.71
N GLN A 177 -0.57 8.16 -15.80
CA GLN A 177 -1.41 9.35 -15.94
C GLN A 177 -2.29 9.32 -17.19
N GLU A 178 -1.73 8.95 -18.36
CA GLU A 178 -2.50 8.86 -19.61
C GLU A 178 -3.65 7.84 -19.50
N ARG A 179 -3.39 6.71 -18.84
CA ARG A 179 -4.42 5.68 -18.60
C ARG A 179 -5.49 6.20 -17.64
N PHE A 180 -5.11 6.94 -16.60
CA PHE A 180 -6.09 7.57 -15.70
C PHE A 180 -6.92 8.65 -16.42
N ASP A 181 -6.31 9.41 -17.32
CA ASP A 181 -6.99 10.43 -18.12
C ASP A 181 -7.97 9.80 -19.11
N SER A 182 -7.62 8.68 -19.73
CA SER A 182 -8.53 7.94 -20.61
C SER A 182 -9.81 7.49 -19.88
N ILE A 183 -9.69 6.99 -18.65
CA ILE A 183 -10.84 6.59 -17.83
C ILE A 183 -11.73 7.81 -17.51
N LYS A 184 -11.14 8.95 -17.13
CA LYS A 184 -11.89 10.18 -16.87
C LYS A 184 -12.59 10.72 -18.11
N ALA A 185 -11.95 10.61 -19.28
CA ALA A 185 -12.51 11.02 -20.57
C ALA A 185 -13.74 10.21 -20.96
N GLU A 186 -13.83 8.94 -20.54
CA GLU A 186 -15.04 8.11 -20.68
C GLU A 186 -16.20 8.47 -19.73
N GLY A 187 -16.07 9.56 -18.96
CA GLY A 187 -17.12 10.07 -18.08
C GLY A 187 -17.13 9.46 -16.68
N TYR A 188 -16.03 8.84 -16.24
CA TYR A 188 -15.90 8.34 -14.87
C TYR A 188 -15.38 9.42 -13.91
N ASP A 189 -16.00 9.51 -12.74
CA ASP A 189 -15.46 10.20 -11.56
C ASP A 189 -14.73 9.16 -10.70
N CYS A 190 -13.41 9.28 -10.67
CA CYS A 190 -12.52 8.24 -10.18
C CYS A 190 -12.09 8.52 -8.73
N ARG A 191 -12.14 7.48 -7.90
CA ARG A 191 -11.43 7.43 -6.62
C ARG A 191 -10.22 6.51 -6.79
N HIS A 192 -9.05 6.96 -6.37
CA HIS A 192 -7.82 6.18 -6.50
C HIS A 192 -7.54 5.50 -5.17
N LEU A 193 -7.36 4.19 -5.19
CA LEU A 193 -6.78 3.47 -4.08
C LEU A 193 -5.29 3.24 -4.39
N TYR A 194 -4.43 3.78 -3.54
CA TYR A 194 -2.99 3.72 -3.74
C TYR A 194 -2.47 2.30 -3.47
N GLY A 195 -1.76 1.75 -4.47
CA GLY A 195 -0.92 0.57 -4.35
C GLY A 195 0.47 0.89 -3.81
N GLY A 196 1.23 -0.12 -3.39
CA GLY A 196 2.55 -0.02 -2.73
C GLY A 196 3.66 0.73 -3.50
N GLN A 197 3.39 1.25 -4.68
CA GLN A 197 4.29 2.10 -5.46
C GLN A 197 3.74 3.54 -5.48
N SER A 198 4.43 4.46 -4.79
CA SER A 198 4.05 5.87 -4.68
C SER A 198 4.33 6.62 -6.00
N GLN A 199 3.56 6.34 -7.05
CA GLN A 199 3.45 7.24 -8.19
C GLN A 199 2.49 8.37 -7.79
N ARG A 200 3.08 9.44 -7.25
CA ARG A 200 2.41 10.66 -6.79
C ARG A 200 1.43 11.20 -7.83
N LEU A 201 0.13 11.05 -7.59
CA LEU A 201 -0.91 11.70 -8.37
C LEU A 201 -1.92 12.36 -7.45
N ARG A 202 -2.34 13.57 -7.83
CA ARG A 202 -3.12 14.47 -6.98
C ARG A 202 -4.47 13.82 -6.68
N SER A 203 -4.89 13.89 -5.42
CA SER A 203 -6.29 13.62 -5.05
C SER A 203 -7.19 14.39 -6.01
N CYS A 204 -8.12 13.68 -6.66
CA CYS A 204 -9.32 14.33 -7.17
C CYS A 204 -10.06 14.88 -5.95
N ASP A 205 -9.85 16.18 -5.74
CA ASP A 205 -10.63 17.10 -4.92
C ASP A 205 -11.05 16.60 -3.52
N LEU A 206 -10.07 16.54 -2.61
CA LEU A 206 -10.33 16.68 -1.17
C LEU A 206 -10.10 18.13 -0.70
N SER A 207 -9.93 19.07 -1.65
CA SER A 207 -9.63 20.48 -1.37
C SER A 207 -10.86 21.34 -1.11
N GLN A 208 -12.07 20.89 -1.46
CA GLN A 208 -13.29 21.67 -1.25
C GLN A 208 -13.89 21.51 0.17
N GLU A 209 -13.49 20.52 0.97
CA GLU A 209 -14.07 20.29 2.32
C GLU A 209 -13.02 20.10 3.42
N GLN A 210 -11.86 20.76 3.33
CA GLN A 210 -11.07 21.04 4.53
C GLN A 210 -11.36 22.48 4.97
N PRO A 211 -12.03 22.72 6.11
CA PRO A 211 -12.00 24.05 6.71
C PRO A 211 -10.53 24.39 6.92
N ALA A 212 -10.13 25.57 6.44
CA ALA A 212 -8.75 26.03 6.34
C ALA A 212 -7.90 25.54 7.52
N ALA A 213 -7.02 24.56 7.27
CA ALA A 213 -6.06 24.13 8.27
C ALA A 213 -5.24 25.36 8.67
N THR A 214 -5.38 25.77 9.94
CA THR A 214 -4.67 26.92 10.49
C THR A 214 -3.18 26.68 10.32
N ARG A 215 -2.55 27.46 9.45
CA ARG A 215 -1.11 27.44 9.21
C ARG A 215 -0.42 27.96 10.47
N ILE A 216 0.01 27.07 11.35
CA ILE A 216 0.87 27.44 12.49
C ILE A 216 2.22 27.91 11.91
N ARG A 217 2.43 29.23 11.86
CA ARG A 217 3.76 29.79 11.67
C ARG A 217 4.55 29.53 12.95
N ARG A 218 5.69 28.84 12.85
CA ARG A 218 6.70 28.82 13.92
C ARG A 218 7.24 30.25 14.08
N SER A 219 6.88 30.93 15.17
CA SER A 219 7.67 32.04 15.71
C SER A 219 8.86 31.48 16.50
N GLN A 220 9.96 32.23 16.50
CA GLN A 220 11.23 31.89 17.16
C GLN A 220 11.08 31.58 18.67
N PRO A 221 12.03 30.84 19.28
CA PRO A 221 11.87 30.34 20.64
C PRO A 221 12.00 31.45 21.67
N GLY A 222 11.05 31.50 22.61
CA GLY A 222 11.15 32.30 23.84
C GLY A 222 10.23 33.53 23.87
N SER A 223 8.93 33.30 24.13
CA SER A 223 7.99 34.21 24.81
C SER A 223 6.56 33.78 24.45
N VAL A 224 5.84 33.18 25.40
CA VAL A 224 4.41 32.89 25.24
C VAL A 224 3.63 34.08 25.78
N ARG A 225 3.10 34.93 24.89
CA ARG A 225 1.98 35.84 25.22
C ARG A 225 0.71 35.25 24.62
N HIS A 226 -0.28 34.98 25.46
CA HIS A 226 -1.63 34.66 25.03
C HIS A 226 -2.34 35.95 24.61
N GLU A 227 -2.42 36.22 23.31
CA GLU A 227 -3.34 37.22 22.76
C GLU A 227 -4.53 36.49 22.14
N VAL A 228 -5.71 36.69 22.76
CA VAL A 228 -7.01 36.26 22.24
C VAL A 228 -7.51 37.35 21.29
N PHE A 229 -7.52 37.08 19.99
CA PHE A 229 -8.19 37.94 19.02
C PHE A 229 -9.59 37.42 18.72
N HIS A 230 -10.60 38.17 19.13
CA HIS A 230 -11.98 38.03 18.68
C HIS A 230 -12.22 38.86 17.43
N ALA A 231 -12.82 38.26 16.40
CA ALA A 231 -13.42 38.98 15.28
C ALA A 231 -14.76 38.32 14.91
N GLY A 232 -15.82 39.14 14.85
CA GLY A 232 -17.10 38.77 14.24
C GLY A 232 -18.30 38.85 15.19
N GLN A 233 -18.92 40.02 15.24
CA GLN A 233 -20.12 40.29 16.03
C GLN A 233 -21.34 39.51 15.51
N SER A 234 -22.04 38.83 16.41
CA SER A 234 -23.50 38.83 16.44
C SER A 234 -23.96 38.61 17.88
N LYS A 235 -24.92 39.45 18.29
CA LYS A 235 -25.53 39.60 19.62
C LYS A 235 -25.59 38.30 20.41
N LEU A 236 -25.17 38.33 21.69
CA LEU A 236 -25.81 37.54 22.75
C LEU A 236 -25.52 38.16 24.11
N ARG A 237 -26.56 38.21 24.94
CA ARG A 237 -26.64 38.87 26.25
C ARG A 237 -25.69 38.22 27.25
N ARG A 238 -25.02 39.04 28.07
CA ARG A 238 -24.25 38.57 29.24
C ARG A 238 -25.19 37.87 30.23
N LEU A 239 -24.84 36.66 30.62
CA LEU A 239 -25.26 36.03 31.86
C LEU A 239 -23.98 35.72 32.63
N ASP A 240 -23.69 36.54 33.64
CA ASP A 240 -22.62 36.29 34.61
C ASP A 240 -23.03 35.12 35.51
N PHE A 241 -22.18 34.10 35.61
CA PHE A 241 -22.25 33.12 36.70
C PHE A 241 -20.92 33.09 37.45
N ARG A 242 -20.94 33.63 38.67
CA ARG A 242 -19.89 33.43 39.68
C ARG A 242 -20.03 32.03 40.27
N HIS A 243 -18.90 31.37 40.46
CA HIS A 243 -18.79 30.10 41.17
C HIS A 243 -19.15 30.26 42.65
N GLY A 244 -19.95 29.32 43.17
CA GLY A 244 -20.20 29.13 44.60
C GLY A 244 -20.47 27.66 44.86
N ALA A 245 -19.61 27.04 45.67
CA ALA A 245 -19.75 25.68 46.15
C ALA A 245 -20.99 25.52 47.05
N GLY A 246 -21.65 24.35 47.00
CA GLY A 246 -22.70 24.03 47.97
C GLY A 246 -23.56 22.82 47.61
N LEU A 247 -23.26 21.71 48.28
CA LEU A 247 -24.17 20.71 48.87
C LEU A 247 -25.35 20.07 48.10
N LEU A 248 -25.52 18.78 48.38
CA LEU A 248 -26.61 17.86 48.02
C LEU A 248 -28.01 18.49 48.03
N GLN A 249 -28.84 18.12 47.04
CA GLN A 249 -30.13 17.48 47.28
C GLN A 249 -30.68 16.81 46.01
N THR A 250 -31.08 15.55 46.14
CA THR A 250 -31.92 14.79 45.21
C THR A 250 -33.37 15.22 45.34
N VAL A 251 -34.07 15.56 44.25
CA VAL A 251 -35.53 15.42 44.16
C VAL A 251 -35.95 15.05 42.73
N SER A 252 -36.81 14.05 42.64
CA SER A 252 -37.47 13.48 41.46
C SER A 252 -38.43 14.47 40.77
N GLY A 253 -38.66 14.34 39.45
CA GLY A 253 -39.75 15.06 38.78
C GLY A 253 -39.92 14.70 37.30
N LYS A 254 -41.14 14.30 36.94
CA LYS A 254 -41.57 13.72 35.64
C LYS A 254 -41.71 14.73 34.49
N ALA A 255 -41.51 14.18 33.28
CA ALA A 255 -42.28 14.32 32.04
C ALA A 255 -43.25 15.52 31.85
N ALA A 256 -43.06 16.23 30.74
CA ALA A 256 -44.01 16.37 29.63
C ALA A 256 -43.24 16.80 28.37
#